data_AF-A0A973FU09-F1
#
_entry.id   AF-A0A973FU09-F1
#
_cell.length_a   1.000
_cell.length_b   1.000
_cell.length_c   1.000
_cell.angle_alpha   90.00
_cell.angle_beta   90.00
_cell.angle_gamma   90.00
#
_symmetry.space_group_name_H-M   'P 1'
#
loop_
_entity.id
_entity.type
_entity.pdbx_description
1 polymer ?
#
loop_
_entity_poly.entity_id
_entity_poly.type
_entity_poly.pdbx_seq_one_letter_code
_entity_poly.pdbx_strand_id
1 'polypeptide(L)'
;MSIQYYSTNRNLNNVAGITPFTGSVSFKEALLAGQAPDEGLFVPDTIPQLSLKDIHNLKGKPYWKTALLVAKTFLADEFSEEVLTKVVGDAYNYPVPLEEVYPRAYVMRLDQGPTASFKDFAARMMARLMSHCRPQGERLNILVATSGDTGSAVGEAFKGVGGIDVTILYPAAEVSLRQKKQLDTIGGNVQALSVSGKFDDCQNLVKQAFSDPDLSKFNLTSANSINFGRILPQMIYYIYAYAQLAASGEQIVFSVPSGNFGNALGCEYARRMGLPVAKLVMPTNENDEFPSYLKTGTYRKVSPSRACISNAMNVGHPSNLARFFELYGGTVDRAGFVHSYPDLEEMRQRIF
;
A
#
# COMPACT_ATOMS: atom_id res chain seq x y z
N MET A 1 -18.39 12.29 -11.14
CA MET A 1 -18.97 11.67 -9.92
C MET A 1 -17.80 11.35 -9.02
N SER A 2 -17.93 11.66 -7.74
CA SER A 2 -16.86 11.37 -6.77
C SER A 2 -16.67 9.86 -6.64
N ILE A 3 -15.41 9.42 -6.70
CA ILE A 3 -15.03 8.01 -6.58
C ILE A 3 -15.39 7.52 -5.18
N GLN A 4 -16.20 6.47 -5.10
CA GLN A 4 -16.54 5.82 -3.84
C GLN A 4 -15.73 4.53 -3.66
N TYR A 5 -15.64 4.06 -2.42
CA TYR A 5 -14.86 2.89 -2.05
C TYR A 5 -15.75 1.84 -1.41
N TYR A 6 -15.67 0.61 -1.90
CA TYR A 6 -16.41 -0.54 -1.36
C TYR A 6 -15.43 -1.62 -0.86
N SER A 7 -15.94 -2.58 -0.09
CA SER A 7 -15.13 -3.68 0.45
C SER A 7 -15.00 -4.84 -0.53
N THR A 8 -13.82 -5.46 -0.62
CA THR A 8 -13.62 -6.73 -1.34
C THR A 8 -14.49 -7.88 -0.81
N ASN A 9 -15.02 -7.78 0.42
CA ASN A 9 -15.88 -8.79 1.02
C ASN A 9 -17.38 -8.52 0.84
N ARG A 10 -17.77 -7.44 0.12
CA ARG A 10 -19.17 -6.98 -0.02
C ARG A 10 -20.17 -8.02 -0.51
N ASN A 11 -19.71 -9.06 -1.19
CA ASN A 11 -20.56 -10.10 -1.79
C ASN A 11 -20.51 -11.44 -1.02
N LEU A 12 -19.79 -11.53 0.10
CA LEU A 12 -19.64 -12.76 0.90
C LEU A 12 -20.86 -13.03 1.79
N ASN A 13 -22.02 -13.18 1.16
CA ASN A 13 -23.26 -13.53 1.84
C ASN A 13 -23.18 -14.98 2.38
N ASN A 14 -23.62 -15.19 3.62
CA ASN A 14 -23.66 -16.51 4.28
C ASN A 14 -22.29 -17.14 4.61
N VAL A 15 -21.22 -16.35 4.72
CA VAL A 15 -19.93 -16.83 5.24
C VAL A 15 -19.90 -16.67 6.76
N ALA A 16 -19.74 -17.79 7.49
CA ALA A 16 -19.72 -17.77 8.95
C ALA A 16 -18.62 -16.84 9.50
N GLY A 17 -19.00 -15.91 10.39
CA GLY A 17 -18.07 -14.95 11.00
C GLY A 17 -17.81 -13.68 10.17
N ILE A 18 -18.42 -13.54 8.98
CA ILE A 18 -18.32 -12.33 8.15
C ILE A 18 -19.72 -11.73 7.98
N THR A 19 -19.87 -10.46 8.33
CA THR A 19 -21.04 -9.64 7.99
C THR A 19 -20.64 -8.65 6.91
N PRO A 20 -21.04 -8.84 5.64
CA PRO A 20 -20.58 -8.02 4.53
C PRO A 20 -20.91 -6.54 4.67
N PHE A 21 -19.95 -5.67 4.34
CA PHE A 21 -20.17 -4.24 4.20
C PHE A 21 -20.62 -3.94 2.77
N THR A 22 -21.93 -3.73 2.59
CA THR A 22 -22.55 -3.48 1.26
C THR A 22 -22.61 -1.99 0.89
N GLY A 23 -22.20 -1.11 1.79
CA GLY A 23 -22.14 0.33 1.54
C GLY A 23 -20.92 0.73 0.72
N SER A 24 -20.81 2.04 0.49
CA SER A 24 -19.62 2.66 -0.06
C SER A 24 -19.26 3.89 0.78
N VAL A 25 -17.98 4.26 0.77
CA VAL A 25 -17.46 5.40 1.53
C VAL A 25 -16.60 6.30 0.65
N SER A 26 -16.44 7.56 1.04
CA SER A 26 -15.49 8.50 0.43
C SER A 26 -14.03 8.07 0.62
N PHE A 27 -13.10 8.67 -0.12
CA PHE A 27 -11.67 8.45 0.11
C PHE A 27 -11.27 8.84 1.54
N LYS A 28 -11.76 9.99 2.03
CA LYS A 28 -11.52 10.44 3.40
C LYS A 28 -11.91 9.39 4.44
N GLU A 29 -13.08 8.80 4.32
CA GLU A 29 -13.57 7.77 5.24
C GLU A 29 -12.75 6.49 5.12
N ALA A 30 -12.48 6.01 3.91
CA ALA A 30 -11.63 4.83 3.68
C ALA A 30 -10.20 5.03 4.23
N LEU A 31 -9.64 6.24 4.08
CA LEU A 31 -8.32 6.62 4.59
C LEU A 31 -8.27 6.58 6.13
N LEU A 32 -9.29 7.08 6.81
CA LEU A 32 -9.35 7.12 8.27
C LEU A 32 -9.70 5.75 8.87
N ALA A 33 -10.58 4.97 8.22
CA ALA A 33 -10.96 3.64 8.66
C ALA A 33 -9.85 2.59 8.43
N GLY A 34 -9.13 2.69 7.30
CA GLY A 34 -8.04 1.80 6.93
C GLY A 34 -8.47 0.43 6.39
N GLN A 35 -9.17 -0.37 7.20
CA GLN A 35 -9.80 -1.63 6.78
C GLN A 35 -11.31 -1.48 6.76
N ALA A 36 -12.00 -2.22 5.89
CA ALA A 36 -13.46 -2.23 5.90
C ALA A 36 -14.00 -2.97 7.14
N PRO A 37 -15.21 -2.65 7.62
CA PRO A 37 -15.79 -3.26 8.82
C PRO A 37 -16.02 -4.79 8.73
N ASP A 38 -16.10 -5.33 7.51
CA ASP A 38 -16.29 -6.76 7.20
C ASP A 38 -14.97 -7.53 7.01
N GLU A 39 -13.88 -6.97 7.54
CA GLU A 39 -12.50 -7.40 7.36
C GLU A 39 -11.98 -7.43 5.91
N GLY A 40 -12.75 -6.92 4.95
CA GLY A 40 -12.28 -6.74 3.58
C GLY A 40 -11.42 -5.50 3.41
N LEU A 41 -10.97 -5.26 2.18
CA LEU A 41 -10.15 -4.11 1.83
C LEU A 41 -10.94 -3.13 0.97
N PHE A 42 -10.80 -1.82 1.24
CA PHE A 42 -11.40 -0.81 0.39
C PHE A 42 -10.75 -0.78 -1.00
N VAL A 43 -11.59 -0.73 -2.04
CA VAL A 43 -11.23 -0.56 -3.45
C VAL A 43 -12.14 0.50 -4.09
N PRO A 44 -11.64 1.30 -5.06
CA PRO A 44 -12.46 2.31 -5.72
C PRO A 44 -13.49 1.64 -6.65
N ASP A 45 -14.68 2.22 -6.72
CA ASP A 45 -15.75 1.85 -7.65
C ASP A 45 -15.38 2.11 -9.12
N THR A 46 -14.55 3.12 -9.35
CA THR A 46 -14.07 3.53 -10.66
C THR A 46 -12.57 3.80 -10.60
N ILE A 47 -11.81 3.24 -11.55
CA ILE A 47 -10.40 3.58 -11.75
C ILE A 47 -10.31 4.70 -12.79
N PRO A 48 -9.91 5.94 -12.41
CA PRO A 48 -9.85 7.05 -13.33
C PRO A 48 -8.80 6.82 -14.42
N GLN A 49 -9.08 7.29 -15.63
CA GLN A 49 -8.18 7.15 -16.77
C GLN A 49 -7.25 8.35 -16.89
N LEU A 50 -5.99 8.10 -17.26
CA LEU A 50 -4.99 9.10 -17.61
C LEU A 50 -4.69 9.01 -19.11
N SER A 51 -4.67 10.16 -19.78
CA SER A 51 -4.26 10.18 -21.19
C SER A 51 -2.74 10.01 -21.30
N LEU A 52 -2.28 9.29 -22.33
CA LEU A 52 -0.84 9.20 -22.62
C LEU A 52 -0.22 10.57 -22.88
N LYS A 53 -1.00 11.52 -23.40
CA LYS A 53 -0.57 12.90 -23.58
C LYS A 53 -0.21 13.56 -22.25
N ASP A 54 -1.06 13.43 -21.24
CA ASP A 54 -0.80 13.99 -19.90
C ASP A 54 0.40 13.32 -19.25
N ILE A 55 0.56 12.01 -19.43
CA ILE A 55 1.72 11.27 -18.92
C ILE A 55 3.01 11.76 -19.59
N HIS A 56 3.07 11.90 -20.92
CA HIS A 56 4.27 12.40 -21.61
C HIS A 56 4.59 13.86 -21.29
N ASN A 57 3.57 14.68 -20.99
CA ASN A 57 3.80 16.04 -20.53
C ASN A 57 4.56 16.10 -19.20
N LEU A 58 4.73 14.98 -18.48
CA LEU A 58 5.55 14.89 -17.27
C LEU A 58 7.04 14.63 -17.55
N LYS A 59 7.45 14.40 -18.81
CA LYS A 59 8.85 14.17 -19.14
C LYS A 59 9.73 15.33 -18.68
N GLY A 60 10.81 15.02 -17.96
CA GLY A 60 11.72 16.00 -17.35
C GLY A 60 11.15 16.76 -16.14
N LYS A 61 9.90 16.51 -15.73
CA LYS A 61 9.32 17.14 -14.54
C LYS A 61 9.72 16.38 -13.27
N PRO A 62 9.83 17.06 -12.12
CA PRO A 62 10.10 16.40 -10.85
C PRO A 62 8.94 15.49 -10.42
N TYR A 63 9.24 14.48 -9.61
CA TYR A 63 8.30 13.44 -9.17
C TYR A 63 6.97 13.99 -8.60
N TRP A 64 7.04 15.06 -7.80
CA TRP A 64 5.85 15.66 -7.19
C TRP A 64 4.83 16.19 -8.22
N LYS A 65 5.25 16.51 -9.46
CA LYS A 65 4.33 16.88 -10.54
C LYS A 65 3.51 15.67 -11.02
N THR A 66 4.14 14.50 -11.14
CA THR A 66 3.42 13.24 -11.41
C THR A 66 2.49 12.91 -10.27
N ALA A 67 2.94 13.09 -9.02
CA ALA A 67 2.11 12.89 -7.85
C ALA A 67 0.88 13.80 -7.84
N LEU A 68 1.04 15.07 -8.20
CA LEU A 68 -0.08 16.01 -8.29
C LEU A 68 -1.10 15.57 -9.36
N LEU A 69 -0.64 15.14 -10.54
CA LEU A 69 -1.53 14.66 -11.61
C LEU A 69 -2.39 13.49 -11.11
N VAL A 70 -1.75 12.46 -10.55
CA VAL A 70 -2.43 11.25 -10.04
C VAL A 70 -3.35 11.59 -8.87
N ALA A 71 -2.89 12.42 -7.92
CA ALA A 71 -3.70 12.85 -6.80
C ALA A 71 -4.96 13.57 -7.26
N LYS A 72 -4.86 14.50 -8.22
CA LYS A 72 -6.02 15.21 -8.77
C LYS A 72 -7.03 14.25 -9.41
N THR A 73 -6.56 13.22 -10.12
CA THR A 73 -7.48 12.27 -10.77
C THR A 73 -8.32 11.44 -9.78
N PHE A 74 -7.81 11.20 -8.57
CA PHE A 74 -8.55 10.45 -7.55
C PHE A 74 -9.29 11.35 -6.55
N LEU A 75 -8.75 12.54 -6.27
CA LEU A 75 -9.07 13.29 -5.05
C LEU A 75 -9.63 14.70 -5.31
N ALA A 76 -9.76 15.15 -6.56
CA ALA A 76 -10.19 16.53 -6.86
C ALA A 76 -11.60 16.87 -6.37
N ASP A 77 -12.48 15.88 -6.20
CA ASP A 77 -13.83 16.08 -5.69
C ASP A 77 -13.87 16.26 -4.15
N GLU A 78 -12.82 15.85 -3.44
CA GLU A 78 -12.72 15.92 -1.97
C GLU A 78 -11.69 16.95 -1.47
N PHE A 79 -10.68 17.30 -2.29
CA PHE A 79 -9.56 18.15 -1.90
C PHE A 79 -9.29 19.21 -2.96
N SER A 80 -9.05 20.44 -2.52
CA SER A 80 -8.64 21.51 -3.42
C SER A 80 -7.25 21.25 -4.01
N GLU A 81 -6.98 21.82 -5.19
CA GLU A 81 -5.67 21.72 -5.83
C GLU A 81 -4.55 22.31 -4.97
N GLU A 82 -4.84 23.36 -4.19
CA GLU A 82 -3.90 23.95 -3.23
C GLU A 82 -3.48 22.94 -2.15
N VAL A 83 -4.45 22.24 -1.56
CA VAL A 83 -4.20 21.20 -0.57
C VAL A 83 -3.38 20.07 -1.16
N LEU A 84 -3.78 19.56 -2.34
CA LEU A 84 -3.06 18.47 -3.00
C LEU A 84 -1.62 18.86 -3.36
N THR A 85 -1.41 20.09 -3.85
CA THR A 85 -0.08 20.62 -4.16
C THR A 85 0.80 20.67 -2.92
N LYS A 86 0.27 21.17 -1.80
CA LYS A 86 0.99 21.20 -0.51
C LYS A 86 1.35 19.79 -0.03
N VAL A 87 0.39 18.86 -0.09
CA VAL A 87 0.58 17.46 0.32
C VAL A 87 1.70 16.79 -0.47
N VAL A 88 1.66 16.86 -1.81
CA VAL A 88 2.66 16.16 -2.63
C VAL A 88 4.02 16.87 -2.62
N GLY A 89 4.03 18.20 -2.49
CA GLY A 89 5.26 18.98 -2.37
C GLY A 89 6.04 18.67 -1.09
N ASP A 90 5.34 18.52 0.04
CA ASP A 90 5.95 18.15 1.32
C ASP A 90 6.31 16.65 1.39
N ALA A 91 5.46 15.78 0.84
CA ALA A 91 5.70 14.35 0.84
C ALA A 91 6.91 13.95 -0.02
N TYR A 92 7.12 14.61 -1.16
CA TYR A 92 8.10 14.20 -2.18
C TYR A 92 9.12 15.30 -2.49
N ASN A 93 9.93 15.62 -1.48
CA ASN A 93 11.00 16.61 -1.52
C ASN A 93 12.40 16.00 -1.76
N TYR A 94 12.45 14.82 -2.36
CA TYR A 94 13.68 14.09 -2.71
C TYR A 94 13.57 13.50 -4.14
N PRO A 95 14.71 13.24 -4.82
CA PRO A 95 14.69 12.71 -6.18
C PRO A 95 14.26 11.24 -6.21
N VAL A 96 13.83 10.79 -7.41
CA VAL A 96 13.56 9.38 -7.71
C VAL A 96 14.42 8.96 -8.91
N PRO A 97 15.71 8.66 -8.71
CA PRO A 97 16.59 8.28 -9.80
C PRO A 97 16.10 7.03 -10.54
N LEU A 98 16.24 7.05 -11.86
CA LEU A 98 16.05 5.91 -12.74
C LEU A 98 17.42 5.54 -13.29
N GLU A 99 18.09 4.64 -12.58
CA GLU A 99 19.48 4.25 -12.84
C GLU A 99 19.53 3.21 -13.96
N GLU A 100 20.17 3.53 -15.08
CA GLU A 100 20.40 2.57 -16.15
C GLU A 100 21.46 1.55 -15.72
N VAL A 101 21.09 0.27 -15.69
CA VAL A 101 22.01 -0.83 -15.33
C VAL A 101 22.47 -1.62 -16.55
N TYR A 102 21.61 -1.72 -17.57
CA TYR A 102 21.89 -2.24 -18.90
C TYR A 102 21.10 -1.41 -19.92
N PRO A 103 21.47 -1.43 -21.22
CA PRO A 103 20.68 -0.77 -22.24
C PRO A 103 19.18 -1.11 -22.13
N ARG A 104 18.35 -0.08 -21.88
CA ARG A 104 16.89 -0.21 -21.69
C ARG A 104 16.44 -1.00 -20.46
N ALA A 105 17.32 -1.22 -19.49
CA ALA A 105 16.98 -1.81 -18.20
C ALA A 105 17.40 -0.86 -17.07
N TYR A 106 16.44 -0.51 -16.22
CA TYR A 106 16.62 0.51 -15.20
C TYR A 106 16.26 -0.01 -13.82
N VAL A 107 16.99 0.45 -12.81
CA VAL A 107 16.61 0.35 -11.41
C VAL A 107 15.96 1.66 -11.00
N MET A 108 14.71 1.58 -10.58
CA MET A 108 14.01 2.71 -9.97
C MET A 108 14.41 2.81 -8.49
N ARG A 109 15.19 3.83 -8.16
CA ARG A 109 15.75 4.05 -6.82
C ARG A 109 14.69 4.60 -5.87
N LEU A 110 13.85 3.70 -5.35
CA LEU A 110 12.82 3.99 -4.34
C LEU A 110 13.38 3.99 -2.90
N ASP A 111 14.70 4.05 -2.75
CA ASP A 111 15.46 4.05 -1.50
C ASP A 111 15.99 5.45 -1.12
N GLN A 112 15.53 6.50 -1.79
CA GLN A 112 16.01 7.87 -1.59
C GLN A 112 15.24 8.65 -0.51
N GLY A 113 14.19 8.04 0.06
CA GLY A 113 13.45 8.61 1.17
C GLY A 113 14.20 8.53 2.51
N PRO A 114 13.66 9.17 3.56
CA PRO A 114 14.33 9.27 4.87
C PRO A 114 14.70 7.94 5.52
N THR A 115 14.01 6.85 5.19
CA THR A 115 14.24 5.53 5.80
C THR A 115 14.93 4.55 4.87
N ALA A 116 15.32 5.00 3.68
CA ALA A 116 15.89 4.19 2.61
C ALA A 116 14.98 3.02 2.19
N SER A 117 13.66 3.27 2.13
CA SER A 117 12.66 2.27 1.76
C SER A 117 11.58 2.87 0.87
N PHE A 118 11.09 2.10 -0.10
CA PHE A 118 9.96 2.52 -0.96
C PHE A 118 8.68 2.83 -0.16
N LYS A 119 8.61 2.35 1.08
CA LYS A 119 7.50 2.62 2.01
C LYS A 119 7.39 4.09 2.36
N ASP A 120 8.48 4.87 2.26
CA ASP A 120 8.49 6.32 2.50
C ASP A 120 7.51 7.06 1.60
N PHE A 121 7.42 6.66 0.33
CA PHE A 121 6.54 7.34 -0.63
C PHE A 121 5.08 7.29 -0.18
N ALA A 122 4.63 6.08 0.17
CA ALA A 122 3.26 5.84 0.62
C ALA A 122 2.99 6.45 1.99
N ALA A 123 3.89 6.23 2.95
CA ALA A 123 3.69 6.70 4.31
C ALA A 123 3.65 8.23 4.41
N ARG A 124 4.51 8.94 3.67
CA ARG A 124 4.60 10.41 3.73
C ARG A 124 3.35 11.09 3.16
N MET A 125 2.90 10.69 1.98
CA MET A 125 1.67 11.24 1.40
C MET A 125 0.46 10.90 2.27
N MET A 126 0.36 9.66 2.74
CA MET A 126 -0.69 9.22 3.66
C MET A 126 -0.72 10.08 4.94
N ALA A 127 0.43 10.36 5.55
CA ALA A 127 0.51 11.16 6.77
C ALA A 127 -0.06 12.57 6.60
N ARG A 128 0.23 13.21 5.47
CA ARG A 128 -0.29 14.56 5.18
C ARG A 128 -1.78 14.56 4.85
N LEU A 129 -2.25 13.55 4.12
CA LEU A 129 -3.68 13.39 3.86
C LEU A 129 -4.44 13.13 5.17
N MET A 130 -3.97 12.20 6.02
CA MET A 130 -4.61 11.93 7.31
C MET A 130 -4.62 13.15 8.22
N SER A 131 -3.52 13.91 8.27
CA SER A 131 -3.46 15.16 9.03
C SER A 131 -4.48 16.19 8.56
N HIS A 132 -4.78 16.23 7.25
CA HIS A 132 -5.77 17.12 6.68
C HIS A 132 -7.21 16.60 6.91
N CYS A 133 -7.41 15.29 6.83
CA CYS A 133 -8.72 14.65 6.97
C CYS A 133 -9.20 14.52 8.42
N ARG A 134 -8.29 14.55 9.39
CA ARG A 134 -8.60 14.37 10.81
C ARG A 134 -9.69 15.35 11.27
N PRO A 135 -10.70 14.90 12.04
CA PRO A 135 -11.67 15.80 12.65
C PRO A 135 -10.99 16.85 13.54
N GLN A 136 -11.38 18.13 13.39
CA GLN A 136 -10.80 19.21 14.18
C GLN A 136 -11.03 18.97 15.68
N GLY A 137 -10.00 19.21 16.51
CA GLY A 137 -10.06 18.97 17.95
C GLY A 137 -9.85 17.52 18.41
N GLU A 138 -9.93 16.53 17.52
CA GLU A 138 -9.71 15.11 17.88
C GLU A 138 -8.27 14.65 17.67
N ARG A 139 -7.78 13.67 18.43
CA ARG A 139 -6.50 13.03 18.13
C ARG A 139 -6.73 11.73 17.36
N LEU A 140 -5.80 11.38 16.46
CA LEU A 140 -5.74 10.05 15.84
C LEU A 140 -4.54 9.29 16.41
N ASN A 141 -4.76 8.03 16.77
CA ASN A 141 -3.72 7.17 17.30
C ASN A 141 -3.42 6.06 16.30
N ILE A 142 -2.27 6.13 15.66
CA ILE A 142 -1.83 5.14 14.68
C ILE A 142 -1.17 3.99 15.40
N LEU A 143 -1.69 2.78 15.18
CA LEU A 143 -1.11 1.56 15.72
C LEU A 143 -0.58 0.66 14.59
N VAL A 144 0.72 0.34 14.64
CA VAL A 144 1.41 -0.41 13.59
C VAL A 144 2.26 -1.52 14.18
N ALA A 145 2.00 -2.76 13.77
CA ALA A 145 2.93 -3.86 13.94
C ALA A 145 3.90 -3.91 12.76
N THR A 146 5.20 -4.10 13.00
CA THR A 146 6.20 -4.18 11.93
C THR A 146 7.23 -5.28 12.16
N SER A 147 7.78 -5.80 11.06
CA SER A 147 9.00 -6.61 11.01
C SER A 147 10.25 -5.77 10.66
N GLY A 148 10.13 -4.44 10.59
CA GLY A 148 11.25 -3.53 10.32
C GLY A 148 10.82 -2.27 9.56
N ASP A 149 10.99 -2.26 8.24
CA ASP A 149 10.89 -1.04 7.43
C ASP A 149 9.55 -0.30 7.53
N THR A 150 8.43 -1.02 7.67
CA THR A 150 7.11 -0.38 7.70
C THR A 150 7.00 0.55 8.91
N GLY A 151 7.48 0.11 10.07
CA GLY A 151 7.46 0.94 11.27
C GLY A 151 8.37 2.15 11.11
N SER A 152 9.58 1.99 10.58
CA SER A 152 10.49 3.12 10.35
C SER A 152 9.87 4.15 9.41
N ALA A 153 9.34 3.72 8.26
CA ALA A 153 8.73 4.62 7.28
C ALA A 153 7.48 5.33 7.81
N VAL A 154 6.61 4.62 8.54
CA VAL A 154 5.43 5.23 9.17
C VAL A 154 5.86 6.20 10.27
N GLY A 155 6.72 5.78 11.19
CA GLY A 155 7.18 6.64 12.28
C GLY A 155 7.80 7.92 11.75
N GLU A 156 8.73 7.83 10.80
CA GLU A 156 9.38 9.02 10.23
C GLU A 156 8.41 9.89 9.41
N ALA A 157 7.45 9.28 8.71
CA ALA A 157 6.42 10.03 7.98
C ALA A 157 5.50 10.83 8.90
N PHE A 158 5.15 10.28 10.06
CA PHE A 158 4.21 10.90 11.01
C PHE A 158 4.88 11.72 12.12
N LYS A 159 6.21 11.67 12.21
CA LYS A 159 6.99 12.50 13.13
C LYS A 159 6.67 13.99 12.94
N GLY A 160 6.30 14.64 14.03
CA GLY A 160 5.94 16.06 14.07
C GLY A 160 4.57 16.40 13.46
N VAL A 161 3.77 15.41 13.05
CA VAL A 161 2.43 15.66 12.48
C VAL A 161 1.43 15.97 13.59
N GLY A 162 0.91 17.20 13.60
CA GLY A 162 0.02 17.70 14.65
C GLY A 162 -1.30 16.94 14.77
N GLY A 163 -1.64 16.53 16.00
CA GLY A 163 -2.89 15.83 16.31
C GLY A 163 -2.89 14.34 15.94
N ILE A 164 -1.72 13.77 15.61
CA ILE A 164 -1.56 12.34 15.36
C ILE A 164 -0.46 11.81 16.27
N ASP A 165 -0.72 10.71 16.97
CA ASP A 165 0.28 9.95 17.70
C ASP A 165 0.51 8.60 17.01
N VAL A 166 1.71 8.05 17.13
CA VAL A 166 2.06 6.77 16.51
C VAL A 166 2.66 5.83 17.53
N THR A 167 2.11 4.63 17.64
CA THR A 167 2.66 3.53 18.42
C THR A 167 3.06 2.38 17.50
N ILE A 168 4.33 2.02 17.50
CA ILE A 168 4.91 0.98 16.65
C ILE A 168 5.29 -0.22 17.52
N LEU A 169 4.69 -1.38 17.28
CA LEU A 169 5.06 -2.65 17.92
C LEU A 169 6.00 -3.41 17.00
N TYR A 170 7.15 -3.84 17.52
CA TYR A 170 8.10 -4.65 16.75
C TYR A 170 8.69 -5.79 17.61
N PRO A 171 8.91 -6.98 17.05
CA PRO A 171 9.53 -8.10 17.77
C PRO A 171 11.00 -7.79 18.05
N ALA A 172 11.38 -7.82 19.32
CA ALA A 172 12.72 -7.40 19.75
C ALA A 172 13.87 -8.18 19.08
N ALA A 173 13.63 -9.44 18.70
CA ALA A 173 14.63 -10.37 18.17
C ALA A 173 14.60 -10.53 16.63
N GLU A 174 13.57 -10.07 15.93
CA GLU A 174 13.40 -10.32 14.48
C GLU A 174 13.65 -9.08 13.60
N VAL A 175 13.96 -7.93 14.21
CA VAL A 175 14.39 -6.71 13.49
C VAL A 175 15.91 -6.62 13.42
N SER A 176 16.45 -6.18 12.28
CA SER A 176 17.90 -5.95 12.15
C SER A 176 18.36 -4.80 13.07
N LEU A 177 19.65 -4.80 13.44
CA LEU A 177 20.21 -3.72 14.27
C LEU A 177 20.03 -2.33 13.64
N ARG A 178 20.09 -2.24 12.30
CA ARG A 178 19.86 -1.00 11.55
C ARG A 178 18.42 -0.52 11.70
N GLN A 179 17.44 -1.40 11.50
CA GLN A 179 16.01 -1.09 11.63
C GLN A 179 15.67 -0.73 13.08
N LYS A 180 16.23 -1.45 14.06
CA LYS A 180 16.06 -1.14 15.48
C LYS A 180 16.53 0.28 15.81
N LYS A 181 17.73 0.66 15.35
CA LYS A 181 18.25 2.02 15.51
C LYS A 181 17.35 3.06 14.86
N GLN A 182 16.80 2.81 13.67
CA GLN A 182 15.84 3.72 13.05
C GLN A 182 14.58 3.88 13.91
N LEU A 183 13.99 2.78 14.39
CA LEU A 183 12.78 2.78 15.21
C LEU A 183 12.97 3.48 16.56
N ASP A 184 14.04 3.14 17.29
CA ASP A 184 14.27 3.62 18.66
C ASP A 184 14.65 5.11 18.72
N THR A 185 15.03 5.71 17.59
CA THR A 185 15.53 7.11 17.53
C THR A 185 14.57 8.12 16.90
N ILE A 186 13.37 7.69 16.46
CA ILE A 186 12.40 8.59 15.81
C ILE A 186 11.98 9.74 16.74
N GLY A 187 11.42 9.38 17.91
CA GLY A 187 11.01 10.31 18.96
C GLY A 187 9.84 11.25 18.60
N GLY A 188 9.55 12.20 19.49
CA GLY A 188 8.45 13.16 19.34
C GLY A 188 7.09 12.54 19.67
N ASN A 189 6.15 12.60 18.73
CA ASN A 189 4.81 11.98 18.81
C ASN A 189 4.81 10.48 18.42
N VAL A 190 5.99 9.88 18.26
CA VAL A 190 6.15 8.49 17.83
C VAL A 190 6.81 7.69 18.96
N GLN A 191 6.16 6.61 19.35
CA GLN A 191 6.65 5.64 20.34
C GLN A 191 6.87 4.28 19.68
N ALA A 192 8.06 3.72 19.84
CA ALA A 192 8.37 2.35 19.44
C ALA A 192 8.39 1.44 20.68
N LEU A 193 7.65 0.34 20.62
CA LEU A 193 7.50 -0.67 21.67
C LEU A 193 8.11 -1.98 21.18
N SER A 194 9.22 -2.38 21.79
CA SER A 194 9.81 -3.70 21.54
C SER A 194 9.01 -4.77 22.28
N VAL A 195 8.47 -5.74 21.55
CA VAL A 195 7.71 -6.86 22.09
C VAL A 195 8.63 -8.07 22.24
N SER A 196 8.59 -8.71 23.41
CA SER A 196 9.25 -9.99 23.64
C SER A 196 8.42 -11.13 23.04
N GLY A 197 8.48 -11.26 21.71
CA GLY A 197 7.71 -12.23 20.94
C GLY A 197 8.11 -12.19 19.45
N LYS A 198 7.27 -12.80 18.62
CA LYS A 198 7.40 -12.82 17.16
C LYS A 198 6.58 -11.70 16.50
N PHE A 199 6.80 -11.46 15.22
CA PHE A 199 5.99 -10.52 14.46
C PHE A 199 4.48 -10.80 14.54
N ASP A 200 4.07 -12.07 14.52
CA ASP A 200 2.66 -12.47 14.65
C ASP A 200 2.05 -12.03 15.99
N ASP A 201 2.81 -12.05 17.07
CA ASP A 201 2.37 -11.58 18.39
C ASP A 201 2.11 -10.06 18.36
N CYS A 202 3.01 -9.29 17.74
CA CYS A 202 2.80 -7.86 17.52
C CYS A 202 1.52 -7.61 16.71
N GLN A 203 1.28 -8.37 15.63
CA GLN A 203 0.06 -8.23 14.84
C GLN A 203 -1.19 -8.56 15.65
N ASN A 204 -1.15 -9.61 16.47
CA ASN A 204 -2.26 -10.01 17.32
C ASN A 204 -2.59 -8.97 18.37
N LEU A 205 -1.58 -8.36 19.02
CA LEU A 205 -1.77 -7.25 19.96
C LEU A 205 -2.45 -6.05 19.28
N VAL A 206 -2.01 -5.70 18.07
CA VAL A 206 -2.64 -4.62 17.30
C VAL A 206 -4.09 -4.94 16.96
N LYS A 207 -4.38 -6.16 16.49
CA LYS A 207 -5.76 -6.60 16.20
C LYS A 207 -6.64 -6.56 17.45
N GLN A 208 -6.13 -7.08 18.58
CA GLN A 208 -6.83 -7.08 19.85
C GLN A 208 -7.20 -5.65 20.26
N ALA A 209 -6.26 -4.71 20.12
CA ALA A 209 -6.50 -3.31 20.43
C ALA A 209 -7.60 -2.68 19.53
N PHE A 210 -7.64 -3.03 18.24
CA PHE A 210 -8.70 -2.58 17.34
C PHE A 210 -10.08 -3.15 17.66
N SER A 211 -10.14 -4.37 18.21
CA SER A 211 -11.40 -5.02 18.60
C SER A 211 -11.88 -4.68 20.01
N ASP A 212 -11.06 -3.98 20.80
CA ASP A 212 -11.35 -3.68 22.21
C ASP A 212 -12.26 -2.44 22.33
N PRO A 213 -13.52 -2.59 22.80
CA PRO A 213 -14.44 -1.48 22.95
C PRO A 213 -13.94 -0.40 23.91
N ASP A 214 -13.14 -0.74 24.93
CA ASP A 214 -12.61 0.21 25.90
C ASP A 214 -11.53 1.12 25.29
N LEU A 215 -10.93 0.68 24.18
CA LEU A 215 -9.95 1.45 23.41
C LEU A 215 -10.56 2.27 22.27
N SER A 216 -11.85 2.11 21.96
CA SER A 216 -12.54 2.85 20.91
C SER A 216 -12.42 4.38 21.05
N LYS A 217 -12.40 4.88 22.30
CA LYS A 217 -12.22 6.30 22.65
C LYS A 217 -10.90 6.92 22.21
N PHE A 218 -9.90 6.11 21.85
CA PHE A 218 -8.59 6.60 21.40
C PHE A 218 -8.55 6.86 19.89
N ASN A 219 -9.63 6.66 19.14
CA ASN A 219 -9.64 6.85 17.68
C ASN A 219 -8.47 6.10 17.01
N LEU A 220 -8.36 4.81 17.32
CA LEU A 220 -7.30 3.96 16.77
C LEU A 220 -7.48 3.80 15.26
N THR A 221 -6.38 3.92 14.52
CA THR A 221 -6.34 3.70 13.07
C THR A 221 -5.02 3.06 12.64
N SER A 222 -4.97 2.49 11.42
CA SER A 222 -3.79 1.80 10.91
C SER A 222 -3.18 2.51 9.70
N ALA A 223 -1.85 2.60 9.69
CA ALA A 223 -1.06 3.08 8.55
C ALA A 223 -0.40 1.95 7.72
N ASN A 224 -0.93 0.73 7.84
CA ASN A 224 -0.42 -0.45 7.15
C ASN A 224 -0.84 -0.51 5.68
N SER A 225 -0.23 -1.42 4.91
CA SER A 225 -0.49 -1.64 3.48
C SER A 225 -1.92 -2.07 3.11
N ILE A 226 -2.77 -2.32 4.11
CA ILE A 226 -4.20 -2.58 3.89
C ILE A 226 -4.97 -1.28 3.60
N ASN A 227 -4.48 -0.13 4.06
CA ASN A 227 -5.11 1.16 3.84
C ASN A 227 -4.93 1.59 2.37
N PHE A 228 -6.02 1.99 1.69
CA PHE A 228 -5.94 2.44 0.29
C PHE A 228 -5.08 3.70 0.12
N GLY A 229 -4.94 4.52 1.17
CA GLY A 229 -4.00 5.63 1.24
C GLY A 229 -2.53 5.23 1.08
N ARG A 230 -2.19 3.93 1.20
CA ARG A 230 -0.87 3.39 0.84
C ARG A 230 -0.76 3.01 -0.62
N ILE A 231 -1.86 2.61 -1.27
CA ILE A 231 -1.88 2.10 -2.65
C ILE A 231 -1.84 3.24 -3.66
N LEU A 232 -2.63 4.31 -3.46
CA LEU A 232 -2.65 5.48 -4.35
C LEU A 232 -1.24 6.07 -4.57
N PRO A 233 -0.44 6.36 -3.52
CA PRO A 233 0.95 6.80 -3.70
C PRO A 233 1.83 5.84 -4.48
N GLN A 234 1.54 4.54 -4.40
CA GLN A 234 2.32 3.49 -5.05
C GLN A 234 2.06 3.38 -6.55
N MET A 235 0.99 3.98 -7.07
CA MET A 235 0.74 4.09 -8.51
C MET A 235 1.70 5.09 -9.18
N ILE A 236 2.09 6.13 -8.43
CA ILE A 236 2.73 7.34 -8.96
C ILE A 236 4.10 7.05 -9.58
N TYR A 237 4.93 6.22 -8.94
CA TYR A 237 6.28 5.96 -9.43
C TYR A 237 6.33 5.12 -10.71
N TYR A 238 5.30 4.32 -10.99
CA TYR A 238 5.17 3.63 -12.29
C TYR A 238 4.88 4.62 -13.41
N ILE A 239 3.95 5.54 -13.17
CA ILE A 239 3.61 6.61 -14.13
C ILE A 239 4.81 7.54 -14.33
N TYR A 240 5.53 7.86 -13.27
CA TYR A 240 6.75 8.66 -13.32
C TYR A 240 7.83 7.97 -14.17
N ALA A 241 8.15 6.70 -13.88
CA ALA A 241 9.16 5.95 -14.62
C ALA A 241 8.83 5.86 -16.10
N TYR A 242 7.57 5.56 -16.44
CA TYR A 242 7.11 5.56 -17.82
C TYR A 242 7.29 6.93 -18.49
N ALA A 243 6.84 8.01 -17.85
CA ALA A 243 6.94 9.35 -18.40
C ALA A 243 8.39 9.78 -18.68
N GLN A 244 9.35 9.33 -17.87
CA GLN A 244 10.77 9.65 -18.07
C GLN A 244 11.39 8.78 -19.17
N LEU A 245 11.12 7.48 -19.17
CA LEU A 245 11.88 6.49 -19.95
C LEU A 245 11.21 6.10 -21.27
N ALA A 246 9.91 5.87 -21.27
CA ALA A 246 9.21 5.26 -22.40
C ALA A 246 8.90 6.29 -23.50
N ALA A 247 8.94 5.82 -24.75
CA ALA A 247 8.37 6.55 -25.88
C ALA A 247 6.83 6.44 -25.90
N SER A 248 6.19 7.27 -26.71
CA SER A 248 4.73 7.24 -26.82
C SER A 248 4.22 5.95 -27.41
N GLY A 249 3.37 5.24 -26.66
CA GLY A 249 2.82 3.94 -27.03
C GLY A 249 3.77 2.75 -26.84
N GLU A 250 5.01 2.99 -26.40
CA GLU A 250 5.92 1.91 -26.03
C GLU A 250 5.41 1.21 -24.77
N GLN A 251 5.40 -0.11 -24.76
CA GLN A 251 5.04 -0.85 -23.56
C GLN A 251 6.26 -1.09 -22.66
N ILE A 252 6.07 -0.93 -21.35
CA ILE A 252 7.10 -1.17 -20.34
C ILE A 252 6.82 -2.47 -19.57
N VAL A 253 7.88 -3.15 -19.16
CA VAL A 253 7.82 -4.27 -18.20
C VAL A 253 8.29 -3.77 -16.84
N PHE A 254 7.52 -4.02 -15.79
CA PHE A 254 7.93 -3.74 -14.43
C PHE A 254 8.17 -5.05 -13.67
N SER A 255 9.34 -5.18 -13.05
CA SER A 255 9.65 -6.28 -12.13
C SER A 255 9.65 -5.77 -10.69
N VAL A 256 8.78 -6.34 -9.86
CA VAL A 256 8.45 -5.81 -8.54
C VAL A 256 8.62 -6.90 -7.48
N PRO A 257 9.73 -6.90 -6.72
CA PRO A 257 9.91 -7.81 -5.59
C PRO A 257 8.74 -7.69 -4.61
N SER A 258 8.02 -8.79 -4.42
CA SER A 258 6.67 -8.79 -3.86
C SER A 258 6.56 -9.64 -2.59
N GLY A 259 6.05 -9.02 -1.53
CA GLY A 259 5.62 -9.68 -0.28
C GLY A 259 4.12 -9.47 -0.05
N ASN A 260 3.72 -8.39 0.61
CA ASN A 260 2.30 -8.03 0.83
C ASN A 260 1.54 -7.47 -0.39
N PHE A 261 2.14 -7.49 -1.57
CA PHE A 261 1.58 -7.13 -2.89
C PHE A 261 1.13 -5.67 -3.12
N GLY A 262 1.13 -4.80 -2.11
CA GLY A 262 0.70 -3.40 -2.30
C GLY A 262 1.50 -2.62 -3.37
N ASN A 263 2.82 -2.85 -3.46
CA ASN A 263 3.67 -2.23 -4.47
C ASN A 263 3.26 -2.66 -5.90
N ALA A 264 3.20 -3.98 -6.14
CA ALA A 264 2.79 -4.54 -7.41
C ALA A 264 1.34 -4.15 -7.79
N LEU A 265 0.46 -4.05 -6.78
CA LEU A 265 -0.90 -3.56 -6.98
C LEU A 265 -0.94 -2.10 -7.47
N GLY A 266 -0.01 -1.25 -7.01
CA GLY A 266 0.16 0.10 -7.57
C GLY A 266 0.46 0.09 -9.08
N CYS A 267 1.25 -0.87 -9.55
CA CYS A 267 1.50 -1.08 -10.98
C CYS A 267 0.24 -1.52 -11.73
N GLU A 268 -0.51 -2.46 -11.14
CA GLU A 268 -1.77 -2.96 -11.70
C GLU A 268 -2.80 -1.83 -11.86
N TYR A 269 -2.97 -0.99 -10.83
CA TYR A 269 -3.81 0.19 -10.92
C TYR A 269 -3.30 1.16 -11.98
N ALA A 270 -2.00 1.46 -12.05
CA ALA A 270 -1.45 2.34 -13.08
C ALA A 270 -1.74 1.81 -14.50
N ARG A 271 -1.64 0.49 -14.73
CA ARG A 271 -2.05 -0.13 -16.00
C ARG A 271 -3.52 0.10 -16.29
N ARG A 272 -4.39 -0.12 -15.29
CA ARG A 272 -5.84 0.09 -15.42
C ARG A 272 -6.25 1.55 -15.56
N MET A 273 -5.39 2.49 -15.15
CA MET A 273 -5.52 3.92 -15.45
C MET A 273 -5.10 4.28 -16.89
N GLY A 274 -4.61 3.33 -17.69
CA GLY A 274 -4.19 3.54 -19.08
C GLY A 274 -2.68 3.52 -19.34
N LEU A 275 -1.85 3.19 -18.33
CA LEU A 275 -0.41 3.06 -18.52
C LEU A 275 -0.07 1.83 -19.39
N PRO A 276 0.72 1.96 -20.48
CA PRO A 276 1.10 0.84 -21.34
C PRO A 276 2.09 -0.11 -20.66
N VAL A 277 1.59 -1.03 -19.84
CA VAL A 277 2.39 -2.06 -19.17
C VAL A 277 2.23 -3.39 -19.91
N ALA A 278 3.30 -3.86 -20.56
CA ALA A 278 3.32 -5.15 -21.25
C ALA A 278 3.18 -6.31 -20.25
N LYS A 279 3.95 -6.27 -19.15
CA LYS A 279 3.97 -7.31 -18.14
C LYS A 279 4.34 -6.74 -16.77
N LEU A 280 3.67 -7.24 -15.74
CA LEU A 280 4.08 -7.07 -14.34
C LEU A 280 4.70 -8.38 -13.86
N VAL A 281 6.00 -8.39 -13.64
CA VAL A 281 6.74 -9.52 -13.10
C VAL A 281 6.77 -9.38 -11.58
N MET A 282 6.31 -10.40 -10.85
CA MET A 282 6.16 -10.37 -9.39
C MET A 282 7.05 -11.42 -8.73
N PRO A 283 8.39 -11.24 -8.72
CA PRO A 283 9.27 -12.18 -8.03
C PRO A 283 8.98 -12.18 -6.53
N THR A 284 8.68 -13.37 -6.00
CA THR A 284 8.63 -13.64 -4.57
C THR A 284 9.92 -14.35 -4.14
N ASN A 285 10.11 -14.53 -2.84
CA ASN A 285 11.19 -15.37 -2.31
C ASN A 285 10.69 -16.82 -2.15
N GLU A 286 11.26 -17.59 -1.24
CA GLU A 286 10.82 -18.95 -0.96
C GLU A 286 9.36 -19.03 -0.47
N ASN A 287 8.71 -17.90 -0.13
CA ASN A 287 7.25 -17.83 0.02
C ASN A 287 6.61 -17.72 -1.37
N ASP A 288 6.18 -18.86 -1.90
CA ASP A 288 5.81 -19.05 -3.31
C ASP A 288 4.31 -19.34 -3.51
N GLU A 289 3.44 -18.91 -2.58
CA GLU A 289 2.00 -19.16 -2.64
C GLU A 289 1.36 -18.62 -3.94
N PHE A 290 1.79 -17.44 -4.39
CA PHE A 290 1.22 -16.80 -5.56
C PHE A 290 1.80 -17.31 -6.89
N PRO A 291 3.13 -17.50 -7.05
CA PRO A 291 3.66 -18.23 -8.21
C PRO A 291 3.06 -19.64 -8.35
N SER A 292 2.90 -20.36 -7.24
CA SER A 292 2.25 -21.68 -7.23
C SER A 292 0.78 -21.59 -7.65
N TYR A 293 0.04 -20.59 -7.16
CA TYR A 293 -1.32 -20.32 -7.61
C TYR A 293 -1.39 -20.00 -9.10
N LEU A 294 -0.57 -19.07 -9.61
CA LEU A 294 -0.53 -18.74 -11.03
C LEU A 294 -0.21 -19.98 -11.89
N LYS A 295 0.64 -20.89 -11.42
CA LYS A 295 0.96 -22.13 -12.14
C LYS A 295 -0.15 -23.18 -12.09
N THR A 296 -0.75 -23.39 -10.92
CA THR A 296 -1.65 -24.54 -10.66
C THR A 296 -3.15 -24.21 -10.74
N GLY A 297 -3.50 -22.93 -10.61
CA GLY A 297 -4.88 -22.46 -10.47
C GLY A 297 -5.51 -22.70 -9.11
N THR A 298 -4.78 -23.28 -8.14
CA THR A 298 -5.28 -23.49 -6.78
C THR A 298 -4.48 -22.66 -5.80
N TYR A 299 -5.15 -21.75 -5.08
CA TYR A 299 -4.47 -20.93 -4.07
C TYR A 299 -4.31 -21.70 -2.77
N ARG A 300 -3.10 -21.70 -2.20
CA ARG A 300 -2.81 -22.23 -0.87
C ARG A 300 -1.81 -21.31 -0.20
N LYS A 301 -2.21 -20.73 0.94
CA LYS A 301 -1.28 -19.92 1.75
C LYS A 301 -0.11 -20.76 2.26
N VAL A 302 1.04 -20.12 2.42
CA VAL A 302 2.18 -20.67 3.16
C VAL A 302 2.05 -20.22 4.61
N SER A 303 1.88 -21.17 5.54
CA SER A 303 1.71 -20.87 6.96
C SER A 303 2.37 -21.97 7.82
N PRO A 304 3.33 -21.63 8.70
CA PRO A 304 3.95 -20.30 8.86
C PRO A 304 4.73 -19.87 7.61
N SER A 305 5.02 -18.58 7.47
CA SER A 305 5.89 -18.08 6.40
C SER A 305 7.32 -18.63 6.55
N ARG A 306 8.03 -18.74 5.44
CA ARG A 306 9.41 -19.22 5.37
C ARG A 306 10.38 -18.06 5.59
N ALA A 307 11.39 -18.28 6.42
CA ALA A 307 12.43 -17.29 6.72
C ALA A 307 13.46 -17.23 5.59
N CYS A 308 13.53 -16.08 4.91
CA CYS A 308 14.43 -15.84 3.78
C CYS A 308 15.30 -14.60 4.03
N ILE A 309 16.38 -14.43 3.24
CA ILE A 309 17.29 -13.27 3.33
C ILE A 309 16.56 -11.95 3.03
N SER A 310 15.60 -11.98 2.09
CA SER A 310 14.70 -10.87 1.78
C SER A 310 13.54 -10.80 2.79
N ASN A 311 13.86 -10.57 4.06
CA ASN A 311 12.91 -10.71 5.17
C ASN A 311 11.64 -9.84 5.06
N ALA A 312 11.71 -8.68 4.40
CA ALA A 312 10.55 -7.83 4.12
C ALA A 312 9.50 -8.49 3.19
N MET A 313 9.88 -9.58 2.51
CA MET A 313 9.04 -10.39 1.63
C MET A 313 8.64 -11.74 2.25
N ASN A 314 8.99 -12.02 3.51
CA ASN A 314 8.59 -13.26 4.21
C ASN A 314 7.09 -13.26 4.55
N VAL A 315 6.24 -13.37 3.53
CA VAL A 315 4.79 -13.26 3.59
C VAL A 315 4.22 -14.46 2.86
N GLY A 316 3.55 -15.37 3.58
CA GLY A 316 2.92 -16.55 2.97
C GLY A 316 1.43 -16.38 2.63
N HIS A 317 0.85 -15.23 2.98
CA HIS A 317 -0.49 -14.81 2.58
C HIS A 317 -0.51 -13.28 2.38
N PRO A 318 -0.31 -12.79 1.14
CA PRO A 318 -0.23 -11.37 0.86
C PRO A 318 -1.55 -10.65 1.14
N SER A 319 -1.54 -9.64 2.00
CA SER A 319 -2.78 -8.92 2.36
C SER A 319 -3.49 -8.30 1.16
N ASN A 320 -2.74 -7.74 0.19
CA ASN A 320 -3.32 -7.16 -1.03
C ASN A 320 -3.71 -8.18 -2.11
N LEU A 321 -3.58 -9.50 -1.84
CA LEU A 321 -4.10 -10.51 -2.75
C LEU A 321 -5.61 -10.37 -2.94
N ALA A 322 -6.35 -9.98 -1.90
CA ALA A 322 -7.79 -9.71 -1.98
C ALA A 322 -8.14 -8.65 -3.04
N ARG A 323 -7.34 -7.58 -3.16
CA ARG A 323 -7.53 -6.55 -4.20
C ARG A 323 -7.15 -7.05 -5.59
N PHE A 324 -6.10 -7.88 -5.71
CA PHE A 324 -5.80 -8.55 -6.98
C PHE A 324 -6.95 -9.48 -7.39
N PHE A 325 -7.51 -10.25 -6.46
CA PHE A 325 -8.65 -11.11 -6.75
C PHE A 325 -9.84 -10.27 -7.22
N GLU A 326 -10.20 -9.21 -6.50
CA GLU A 326 -11.30 -8.30 -6.86
C GLU A 326 -11.12 -7.73 -8.28
N LEU A 327 -9.93 -7.23 -8.60
CA LEU A 327 -9.63 -6.63 -9.92
C LEU A 327 -9.79 -7.62 -11.08
N TYR A 328 -9.65 -8.91 -10.82
CA TYR A 328 -9.77 -9.98 -11.81
C TYR A 328 -11.03 -10.86 -11.58
N GLY A 329 -12.03 -10.37 -10.81
CA GLY A 329 -13.34 -11.00 -10.66
C GLY A 329 -13.43 -12.14 -9.64
N GLY A 330 -12.43 -12.29 -8.77
CA GLY A 330 -12.39 -13.28 -7.69
C GLY A 330 -12.57 -12.66 -6.29
N THR A 331 -12.67 -13.51 -5.28
CA THR A 331 -12.73 -13.11 -3.87
C THR A 331 -11.99 -14.11 -3.00
N VAL A 332 -11.04 -13.62 -2.20
CA VAL A 332 -10.32 -14.37 -1.17
C VAL A 332 -10.41 -13.60 0.14
N ASP A 333 -10.73 -14.30 1.23
CA ASP A 333 -10.82 -13.69 2.55
C ASP A 333 -9.45 -13.66 3.26
N ARG A 334 -9.43 -13.02 4.42
CA ARG A 334 -8.25 -12.87 5.29
C ARG A 334 -7.70 -14.20 5.82
N ALA A 335 -8.52 -15.25 5.89
CA ALA A 335 -8.08 -16.57 6.31
C ALA A 335 -7.35 -17.31 5.17
N GLY A 336 -7.45 -16.79 3.94
CA GLY A 336 -6.92 -17.39 2.72
C GLY A 336 -7.90 -18.36 2.05
N PHE A 337 -9.18 -18.34 2.42
CA PHE A 337 -10.21 -19.12 1.74
C PHE A 337 -10.67 -18.38 0.48
N VAL A 338 -10.62 -19.07 -0.65
CA VAL A 338 -11.08 -18.55 -1.94
C VAL A 338 -12.56 -18.86 -2.10
N HIS A 339 -13.38 -17.81 -2.10
CA HIS A 339 -14.83 -17.89 -2.31
C HIS A 339 -15.19 -17.88 -3.79
N SER A 340 -14.40 -17.16 -4.60
CA SER A 340 -14.49 -17.16 -6.06
C SER A 340 -13.10 -17.00 -6.65
N TYR A 341 -12.75 -17.81 -7.65
CA TYR A 341 -11.47 -17.66 -8.34
C TYR A 341 -11.55 -16.55 -9.40
N PRO A 342 -10.51 -15.72 -9.53
CA PRO A 342 -10.44 -14.70 -10.57
C PRO A 342 -10.20 -15.33 -11.96
N ASP A 343 -10.30 -14.51 -13.01
CA ASP A 343 -9.87 -14.86 -14.36
C ASP A 343 -8.36 -15.13 -14.41
N LEU A 344 -8.02 -16.41 -14.24
CA LEU A 344 -6.65 -16.87 -14.18
C LEU A 344 -5.93 -16.70 -15.53
N GLU A 345 -6.65 -16.76 -16.65
CA GLU A 345 -6.05 -16.56 -17.96
C GLU A 345 -5.62 -15.11 -18.14
N GLU A 346 -6.50 -14.16 -17.82
CA GLU A 346 -6.18 -12.73 -17.83
C GLU A 346 -5.03 -12.40 -16.87
N MET A 347 -5.02 -12.99 -15.66
CA MET A 347 -3.90 -12.85 -14.73
C MET A 347 -2.59 -13.35 -15.34
N ARG A 348 -2.58 -14.55 -15.94
CA ARG A 348 -1.38 -15.13 -16.58
C ARG A 348 -0.92 -14.34 -17.79
N GLN A 349 -1.80 -13.65 -18.49
CA GLN A 349 -1.43 -12.76 -19.59
C GLN A 349 -0.72 -11.51 -19.07
N ARG A 350 -1.20 -10.90 -17.98
CA ARG A 350 -0.69 -9.61 -17.47
C ARG A 350 0.42 -9.72 -16.43
N ILE A 351 0.44 -10.80 -15.66
CA ILE A 351 1.32 -11.02 -14.51
C ILE A 351 2.21 -12.23 -14.79
N PHE A 352 3.48 -12.14 -14.38
CA PHE A 352 4.45 -13.25 -14.42
C PHE A 352 4.93 -13.56 -13.01
#